data_AF-A0A317JV84-F1
#
_entry.id   AF-A0A317JV84-F1
#
_cell.length_a   1.000
_cell.length_b   1.000
_cell.length_c   1.000
_cell.angle_alpha   90.00
_cell.angle_beta   90.00
_cell.angle_gamma   90.00
#
_symmetry.space_group_name_H-M   'P 1'
#
loop_
_entity.id
_entity.type
_entity.pdbx_description
1 polymer ?
#
loop_
_entity_poly.entity_id
_entity_poly.type
_entity_poly.pdbx_seq_one_letter_code
_entity_poly.pdbx_strand_id
1 'polypeptide(L)'
;MAAFLASAAGAVGFAVTYGLGGNTPWEGVCLAVAFAGLAVGLAVWGRRLVPGGGYVEEHEGFAPPPREQALTAAELTAPESPVRRRGLLAALALAVTAIGVAALFPLRSLLPFDRARPARARRDTPWGPGVRLVDGSGRPLRPQDVPAETMVGVFPEGNVDAGDAPAFAVRLDPGRFSRPPAGGQLDGLAVWSLLCTHAGCPVRLYLKGTGRVLCPCHQSSFDLLAGARPIAGPAARPLPGLPIEVGPDGFLRATGDFTAPPGAGFWSRP
;
A
#
# COMPACT_ATOMS: atom_id res chain seq x y z
N MET A 1 -44.65 -21.78 -4.36
CA MET A 1 -45.21 -21.18 -3.12
C MET A 1 -44.23 -21.30 -1.95
N ALA A 2 -43.89 -22.50 -1.47
CA ALA A 2 -42.96 -22.69 -0.34
C ALA A 2 -41.60 -21.95 -0.50
N ALA A 3 -41.00 -21.98 -1.69
CA ALA A 3 -39.74 -21.28 -1.96
C ALA A 3 -39.85 -19.75 -1.84
N PHE A 4 -40.97 -19.15 -2.30
CA PHE A 4 -41.21 -17.71 -2.14
C PHE A 4 -41.52 -17.33 -0.68
N LEU A 5 -42.17 -18.22 0.08
CA LEU A 5 -42.38 -18.01 1.52
C LEU A 5 -41.06 -18.07 2.30
N ALA A 6 -40.17 -19.01 1.96
CA ALA A 6 -38.82 -19.06 2.51
C ALA A 6 -38.02 -17.80 2.15
N SER A 7 -38.18 -17.30 0.92
CA SER A 7 -37.57 -16.04 0.48
C SER A 7 -38.02 -14.85 1.35
N ALA A 8 -39.34 -14.72 1.55
CA ALA A 8 -39.92 -13.68 2.38
C ALA A 8 -39.49 -13.79 3.86
N ALA A 9 -39.45 -15.01 4.41
CA ALA A 9 -38.97 -15.24 5.77
C ALA A 9 -37.49 -14.87 5.95
N GLY A 10 -36.64 -15.18 4.96
CA GLY A 10 -35.24 -14.74 4.95
C GLY A 10 -35.11 -13.22 4.91
N ALA A 11 -35.89 -12.53 4.08
CA ALA A 11 -35.87 -11.08 3.97
C ALA A 11 -36.35 -10.37 5.25
N VAL A 12 -37.42 -10.89 5.88
CA VAL A 12 -37.91 -10.40 7.18
C VAL A 12 -36.88 -10.67 8.27
N GLY A 13 -36.29 -11.87 8.29
CA GLY A 13 -35.20 -12.22 9.20
C GLY A 13 -34.05 -11.23 9.11
N PHE A 14 -33.61 -10.89 7.90
CA PHE A 14 -32.55 -9.91 7.66
C PHE A 14 -32.91 -8.52 8.21
N ALA A 15 -34.12 -8.02 7.88
CA ALA A 15 -34.56 -6.70 8.34
C ALA A 15 -34.63 -6.61 9.87
N VAL A 16 -35.09 -7.68 10.53
CA VAL A 16 -35.15 -7.76 12.00
C VAL A 16 -33.74 -7.86 12.60
N THR A 17 -32.87 -8.73 12.10
CA THR A 17 -31.50 -8.87 12.62
C THR A 17 -30.72 -7.57 12.45
N TYR A 18 -30.86 -6.91 11.30
CA TYR A 18 -30.20 -5.62 11.05
C TYR A 18 -30.75 -4.51 11.94
N GLY A 19 -32.09 -4.40 12.04
CA GLY A 19 -32.75 -3.36 12.85
C GLY A 19 -32.49 -3.47 14.36
N LEU A 20 -32.20 -4.68 14.86
CA LEU A 20 -31.84 -4.93 16.25
C LEU A 20 -30.32 -4.87 16.52
N GLY A 21 -29.49 -4.56 15.52
CA GLY A 21 -28.03 -4.55 15.66
C GLY A 21 -27.42 -5.94 15.88
N GLY A 22 -27.98 -6.96 15.21
CA GLY A 22 -27.50 -8.34 15.24
C GLY A 22 -26.11 -8.51 14.64
N ASN A 23 -25.55 -9.71 14.75
CA ASN A 23 -24.22 -9.98 14.20
C ASN A 23 -24.28 -10.24 12.67
N THR A 24 -23.19 -9.90 11.98
CA THR A 24 -23.06 -10.06 10.51
C THR A 24 -23.30 -11.51 10.01
N PRO A 25 -22.91 -12.58 10.73
CA PRO A 25 -23.24 -13.94 10.31
C PRO A 25 -24.74 -14.21 10.17
N TRP A 26 -25.57 -13.71 11.09
CA TRP A 26 -27.02 -13.91 11.03
C TRP A 26 -27.67 -13.14 9.87
N GLU A 27 -27.22 -11.91 9.62
CA GLU A 27 -27.64 -11.13 8.46
C GLU A 27 -27.32 -11.87 7.14
N GLY A 28 -26.12 -12.44 7.04
CA GLY A 28 -25.68 -13.22 5.88
C GLY A 28 -26.53 -14.47 5.66
N VAL A 29 -26.86 -15.21 6.72
CA VAL A 29 -27.74 -16.40 6.63
C VAL A 29 -29.15 -16.01 6.17
N CYS A 30 -29.71 -14.93 6.72
CA CYS A 30 -31.03 -14.46 6.34
C CYS A 30 -31.10 -14.04 4.87
N LEU A 31 -30.09 -13.31 4.36
CA LEU A 31 -29.99 -12.97 2.94
C LEU A 31 -29.81 -14.20 2.05
N ALA A 32 -28.99 -15.17 2.46
CA ALA A 32 -28.80 -16.40 1.71
C ALA A 32 -30.12 -17.17 1.55
N VAL A 33 -30.91 -17.30 2.63
CA VAL A 33 -32.25 -17.90 2.58
C VAL A 33 -33.20 -17.09 1.70
N ALA A 34 -33.14 -15.76 1.79
CA ALA A 34 -33.97 -14.87 0.98
C ALA A 34 -33.74 -15.09 -0.53
N PHE A 35 -32.49 -15.02 -0.99
CA PHE A 35 -32.14 -15.16 -2.39
C PHE A 35 -32.26 -16.59 -2.90
N ALA A 36 -31.88 -17.59 -2.11
CA ALA A 36 -32.04 -18.99 -2.50
C ALA A 36 -33.52 -19.36 -2.68
N GLY A 37 -34.40 -18.91 -1.76
CA GLY A 37 -35.84 -19.08 -1.89
C GLY A 37 -36.40 -18.41 -3.15
N LEU A 38 -35.95 -17.19 -3.46
CA LEU A 38 -36.38 -16.45 -4.65
C LEU A 38 -35.96 -17.17 -5.94
N ALA A 39 -34.68 -17.55 -6.02
CA ALA A 39 -34.12 -18.23 -7.18
C ALA A 39 -34.81 -19.56 -7.46
N VAL A 40 -34.99 -20.40 -6.43
CA VAL A 40 -35.71 -21.68 -6.55
C VAL A 40 -37.18 -21.43 -6.94
N GLY A 41 -37.82 -20.41 -6.36
CA GLY A 41 -39.19 -20.03 -6.68
C GLY A 41 -39.35 -19.67 -8.16
N LEU A 42 -38.50 -18.79 -8.67
CA LEU A 42 -38.52 -18.35 -10.08
C LEU A 42 -38.16 -19.48 -11.05
N ALA A 43 -37.17 -20.31 -10.72
CA ALA A 43 -36.80 -21.46 -11.56
C ALA A 43 -37.94 -22.48 -11.69
N VAL A 44 -38.62 -22.77 -10.57
CA VAL A 44 -39.80 -23.66 -10.58
C VAL A 44 -40.96 -23.03 -11.33
N TRP A 45 -41.20 -21.73 -11.17
CA TRP A 45 -42.22 -21.01 -11.94
C TRP A 45 -41.92 -21.12 -13.44
N GLY A 46 -40.73 -20.71 -13.87
CA GLY A 46 -40.30 -20.73 -15.27
C GLY A 46 -40.45 -22.11 -15.90
N ARG A 47 -40.13 -23.18 -15.16
CA ARG A 47 -40.22 -24.55 -15.68
C ARG A 47 -41.62 -25.15 -15.69
N ARG A 48 -42.49 -24.78 -14.74
CA ARG A 48 -43.76 -25.49 -14.51
C ARG A 48 -45.00 -24.69 -14.88
N LEU A 49 -44.91 -23.38 -14.88
CA LEU A 49 -46.07 -22.48 -15.04
C LEU A 49 -45.98 -21.61 -16.28
N VAL A 50 -44.78 -21.31 -16.80
CA VAL A 50 -44.63 -20.58 -18.05
C VAL A 50 -44.90 -21.55 -19.21
N PRO A 51 -45.85 -21.23 -20.12
CA PRO A 51 -46.06 -22.03 -21.32
C PRO A 51 -44.78 -22.07 -22.15
N GLY A 52 -44.23 -23.27 -22.30
CA GLY A 52 -43.09 -23.51 -23.18
C GLY A 52 -43.55 -23.69 -24.62
N GLY A 53 -42.76 -23.20 -25.57
CA GLY A 53 -42.94 -23.43 -27.00
C GLY A 53 -41.70 -23.01 -27.76
N GLY A 54 -41.41 -23.69 -28.87
CA GLY A 54 -40.40 -23.20 -29.80
C GLY A 54 -40.97 -21.98 -30.53
N TYR A 55 -40.34 -20.83 -30.36
CA TYR A 55 -40.57 -19.69 -31.22
C TYR A 55 -39.43 -19.64 -32.23
N VAL A 56 -39.78 -19.63 -33.52
CA VAL A 56 -38.81 -19.43 -34.59
C VAL A 56 -39.00 -17.99 -35.06
N GLU A 57 -37.99 -17.18 -34.81
CA GLU A 57 -37.89 -15.84 -35.36
C GLU A 57 -36.97 -15.89 -36.58
N GLU A 58 -37.41 -15.33 -37.70
CA GLU A 58 -36.52 -15.14 -38.84
C GLU A 58 -35.49 -14.06 -38.51
N HIS A 59 -34.22 -14.42 -38.52
CA HIS A 59 -33.13 -13.46 -38.41
C HIS A 59 -32.80 -12.94 -39.81
N GLU A 60 -33.13 -11.67 -40.06
CA GLU A 60 -32.54 -10.91 -41.17
C GLU A 60 -31.03 -10.89 -40.93
N GLY A 61 -30.29 -11.76 -41.63
CA GLY A 61 -28.87 -12.02 -41.35
C GLY A 61 -28.01 -10.75 -41.30
N PHE A 62 -26.79 -10.88 -40.80
CA PHE A 62 -25.91 -9.73 -40.51
C PHE A 62 -25.58 -8.80 -41.71
N ALA A 63 -25.84 -9.23 -42.95
CA ALA A 63 -25.54 -8.46 -44.16
C ALA A 63 -26.78 -7.71 -44.66
N PRO A 64 -26.73 -6.37 -44.75
CA PRO A 64 -27.83 -5.60 -45.34
C PRO A 64 -28.05 -5.98 -46.82
N PRO A 65 -29.29 -5.88 -47.34
CA PRO A 65 -29.59 -6.13 -48.75
C PRO A 65 -28.72 -5.28 -49.70
N PRO A 66 -28.37 -5.78 -50.91
CA PRO A 66 -27.53 -5.05 -51.86
C PRO A 66 -28.05 -3.64 -52.22
N ARG A 67 -29.38 -3.46 -52.20
CA ARG A 67 -30.02 -2.16 -52.43
C ARG A 67 -29.65 -1.14 -51.35
N GLU A 68 -29.68 -1.53 -50.08
CA GLU A 68 -29.34 -0.64 -48.97
C GLU A 68 -27.85 -0.29 -48.95
N GLN A 69 -27.00 -1.26 -49.29
CA GLN A 69 -25.57 -1.03 -49.49
C GLN A 69 -25.33 -0.01 -50.61
N ALA A 70 -26.01 -0.18 -51.76
CA ALA A 70 -25.89 0.73 -52.90
C ALA A 70 -26.39 2.15 -52.57
N LEU A 71 -27.50 2.27 -51.83
CA LEU A 71 -28.03 3.56 -51.38
C LEU A 71 -27.06 4.27 -50.43
N THR A 72 -26.47 3.54 -49.47
CA THR A 72 -25.49 4.08 -48.54
C THR A 72 -24.20 4.50 -49.26
N ALA A 73 -23.73 3.68 -50.22
CA ALA A 73 -22.57 4.02 -51.03
C ALA A 73 -22.82 5.26 -51.91
N ALA A 74 -24.01 5.38 -52.50
CA ALA A 74 -24.39 6.56 -53.28
C ALA A 74 -24.37 7.83 -52.42
N GLU A 75 -24.91 7.77 -51.20
CA GLU A 75 -24.92 8.91 -50.28
C GLU A 75 -23.51 9.31 -49.82
N LEU A 76 -22.67 8.33 -49.46
CA LEU A 76 -21.29 8.58 -49.04
C LEU A 76 -20.41 9.15 -50.17
N THR A 77 -20.72 8.82 -51.43
CA THR A 77 -19.95 9.27 -52.61
C THR A 77 -20.50 10.51 -53.29
N ALA A 78 -21.71 10.96 -52.91
CA ALA A 78 -22.38 12.15 -53.47
C ALA A 78 -21.54 13.43 -53.31
N PRO A 79 -21.62 14.40 -54.23
CA PRO A 79 -20.84 15.65 -54.16
C PRO A 79 -21.01 16.43 -52.86
N GLU A 80 -22.22 16.42 -52.29
CA GLU A 80 -22.55 17.10 -51.04
C GLU A 80 -22.10 16.33 -49.78
N SER A 81 -21.61 15.10 -49.95
CA SER A 81 -21.15 14.24 -48.86
C SER A 81 -20.10 14.97 -48.00
N PRO A 82 -20.32 15.07 -46.66
CA PRO A 82 -19.33 15.61 -45.74
C PRO A 82 -17.98 14.91 -45.83
N VAL A 83 -17.96 13.63 -46.22
CA VAL A 83 -16.75 12.81 -46.36
C VAL A 83 -15.86 13.28 -47.52
N ARG A 84 -16.43 13.99 -48.51
CA ARG A 84 -15.66 14.57 -49.63
C ARG A 84 -15.03 15.92 -49.28
N ARG A 85 -15.43 16.57 -48.19
CA ARG A 85 -14.90 17.88 -47.76
C ARG A 85 -13.56 17.72 -47.02
N ARG A 86 -12.50 17.38 -47.77
CA ARG A 86 -11.15 17.07 -47.21
C ARG A 86 -10.60 18.12 -46.25
N GLY A 87 -10.84 19.40 -46.52
CA GLY A 87 -10.43 20.48 -45.61
C GLY A 87 -11.15 20.45 -44.26
N LEU A 88 -12.46 20.16 -44.25
CA LEU A 88 -13.25 20.02 -43.03
C LEU A 88 -12.84 18.78 -42.24
N LEU A 89 -12.64 17.64 -42.90
CA LEU A 89 -12.15 16.42 -42.25
C LEU A 89 -10.75 16.58 -41.66
N ALA A 90 -9.85 17.27 -42.36
CA ALA A 90 -8.51 17.57 -41.84
C ALA A 90 -8.59 18.48 -40.60
N ALA A 91 -9.44 19.51 -40.62
CA ALA A 91 -9.66 20.38 -39.47
C ALA A 91 -10.27 19.62 -38.27
N LEU A 92 -11.25 18.74 -38.52
CA LEU A 92 -11.85 17.87 -37.50
C LEU A 92 -10.81 16.91 -36.91
N ALA A 93 -10.01 16.26 -37.76
CA ALA A 93 -8.96 15.34 -37.31
C ALA A 93 -7.91 16.07 -36.46
N LEU A 94 -7.52 17.28 -36.85
CA LEU A 94 -6.62 18.13 -36.06
C LEU A 94 -7.24 18.48 -34.71
N ALA A 95 -8.50 18.91 -34.68
CA ALA A 95 -9.19 19.26 -33.44
C ALA A 95 -9.32 18.06 -32.48
N VAL A 96 -9.76 16.89 -32.99
CA VAL A 96 -9.86 15.65 -32.19
C VAL A 96 -8.49 15.21 -31.69
N THR A 97 -7.45 15.30 -32.52
CA THR A 97 -6.08 14.96 -32.11
C THR A 97 -5.57 15.91 -31.03
N ALA A 98 -5.78 17.23 -31.19
CA ALA A 98 -5.39 18.22 -30.21
C ALA A 98 -6.10 18.01 -28.87
N ILE A 99 -7.41 17.72 -28.89
CA ILE A 99 -8.18 17.37 -27.69
C ILE A 99 -7.65 16.07 -27.08
N GLY A 100 -7.36 15.05 -27.89
CA GLY A 100 -6.79 13.78 -27.43
C GLY A 100 -5.43 13.96 -26.74
N VAL A 101 -4.55 14.77 -27.31
CA VAL A 101 -3.27 15.12 -26.68
C VAL A 101 -3.49 15.92 -25.40
N ALA A 102 -4.40 16.89 -25.39
CA ALA A 102 -4.74 17.64 -24.19
C ALA A 102 -5.32 16.75 -23.07
N ALA A 103 -6.08 15.70 -23.43
CA ALA A 103 -6.63 14.72 -22.49
C ALA A 103 -5.54 13.86 -21.82
N LEU A 104 -4.33 13.78 -22.38
CA LEU A 104 -3.17 13.15 -21.73
C LEU A 104 -2.47 14.09 -20.73
N PHE A 105 -2.71 15.40 -20.81
CA PHE A 105 -2.04 16.38 -19.95
C PHE A 105 -2.27 16.15 -18.43
N PRO A 106 -3.46 15.73 -17.95
CA PRO A 106 -3.65 15.39 -16.53
C PRO A 106 -2.69 14.31 -16.00
N LEU A 107 -2.14 13.43 -16.86
CA LEU A 107 -1.11 12.46 -16.44
C LEU A 107 0.17 13.15 -15.94
N ARG A 108 0.43 14.39 -16.38
CA ARG A 108 1.52 15.21 -15.86
C ARG A 108 1.39 15.42 -14.35
N SER A 109 0.18 15.54 -13.81
CA SER A 109 -0.06 15.72 -12.37
C SER A 109 0.32 14.50 -11.53
N LEU A 110 0.46 13.32 -12.15
CA LEU A 110 0.95 12.12 -11.48
C LEU A 110 2.49 12.10 -11.37
N LEU A 111 3.19 12.92 -12.14
CA LEU A 111 4.64 12.99 -12.15
C LEU A 111 5.13 13.98 -11.07
N PRO A 112 6.12 13.59 -10.25
CA PRO A 112 6.55 14.37 -9.09
C PRO A 112 7.55 15.48 -9.49
N PHE A 113 7.18 16.36 -10.43
CA PHE A 113 8.07 17.43 -10.92
C PHE A 113 8.41 18.47 -9.85
N ASP A 114 7.47 18.79 -8.96
CA ASP A 114 7.63 19.84 -7.93
C ASP A 114 8.00 19.27 -6.55
N ARG A 115 8.06 17.95 -6.40
CA ARG A 115 8.44 17.30 -5.14
C ARG A 115 9.96 17.12 -5.09
N ALA A 116 10.53 17.16 -3.88
CA ALA A 116 11.92 16.77 -3.66
C ALA A 116 12.18 15.46 -4.40
N ARG A 117 13.23 15.44 -5.24
CA ARG A 117 13.55 14.27 -6.10
C ARG A 117 13.41 13.01 -5.23
N PRO A 118 12.60 12.00 -5.62
CA PRO A 118 12.30 10.84 -4.76
C PRO A 118 13.54 10.11 -4.23
N ALA A 119 14.69 10.27 -4.89
CA ALA A 119 15.97 9.78 -4.42
C ALA A 119 16.56 10.57 -3.24
N ARG A 120 16.38 11.89 -3.18
CA ARG A 120 16.86 12.76 -2.09
C ARG A 120 15.96 12.65 -0.86
N ALA A 121 14.65 12.63 -1.05
CA ALA A 121 13.68 12.40 0.03
C ALA A 121 13.85 11.04 0.74
N ARG A 122 14.57 10.08 0.11
CA ARG A 122 14.91 8.78 0.72
C ARG A 122 16.30 8.73 1.35
N ARG A 123 17.08 9.82 1.25
CA ARG A 123 18.44 9.90 1.80
C ARG A 123 18.46 10.63 3.13
N ASP A 124 17.83 11.79 3.17
CA ASP A 124 17.88 12.70 4.29
C ASP A 124 16.65 12.43 5.18
N THR A 125 16.87 12.18 6.46
CA THR A 125 15.78 12.02 7.44
C THR A 125 15.67 13.28 8.33
N PRO A 126 14.63 13.39 9.18
CA PRO A 126 14.55 14.44 10.19
C PRO A 126 15.63 14.35 11.30
N TRP A 127 16.47 13.32 11.30
CA TRP A 127 17.61 13.24 12.22
C TRP A 127 18.70 14.23 11.84
N GLY A 128 19.33 14.81 12.86
CA GLY A 128 20.43 15.73 12.70
C GLY A 128 21.08 16.07 14.03
N PRO A 129 22.18 16.85 14.01
CA PRO A 129 22.87 17.25 15.23
C PRO A 129 21.93 17.94 16.23
N GLY A 130 21.88 17.44 17.46
CA GLY A 130 21.09 18.01 18.55
C GLY A 130 19.63 17.54 18.62
N VAL A 131 19.12 16.80 17.63
CA VAL A 131 17.73 16.28 17.66
C VAL A 131 17.59 15.27 18.79
N ARG A 132 16.65 15.48 19.72
CA ARG A 132 16.43 14.55 20.84
C ARG A 132 15.79 13.26 20.37
N LEU A 133 16.16 12.17 21.05
CA LEU A 133 15.49 10.88 20.92
C LEU A 133 14.27 10.86 21.86
N VAL A 134 13.09 10.62 21.30
CA VAL A 134 11.84 10.49 22.06
C VAL A 134 11.24 9.10 21.90
N ASP A 135 10.43 8.66 22.86
CA ASP A 135 9.59 7.46 22.68
C ASP A 135 8.36 7.73 21.79
N GLY A 136 7.54 6.71 21.54
CA GLY A 136 6.34 6.84 20.70
C GLY A 136 5.26 7.78 21.24
N SER A 137 5.39 8.29 22.47
CA SER A 137 4.52 9.32 23.05
C SER A 137 5.10 10.74 22.93
N GLY A 138 6.32 10.87 22.38
CA GLY A 138 7.04 12.14 22.29
C GLY A 138 7.83 12.50 23.55
N ARG A 139 7.95 11.59 24.53
CA ARG A 139 8.71 11.85 25.75
C ARG A 139 10.22 11.68 25.49
N PRO A 140 11.06 12.69 25.80
CA PRO A 140 12.52 12.59 25.67
C PRO A 140 13.11 11.48 26.54
N LEU A 141 14.09 10.76 25.98
CA LEU A 141 14.74 9.63 26.64
C LEU A 141 16.10 10.00 27.22
N ARG A 142 16.41 9.48 28.40
CA ARG A 142 17.73 9.49 29.02
C ARG A 142 18.40 8.12 28.84
N PRO A 143 19.73 7.99 28.99
CA PRO A 143 20.41 6.69 28.86
C PRO A 143 19.85 5.58 29.75
N GLN A 144 19.36 5.91 30.96
CA GLN A 144 18.75 4.97 31.89
C GLN A 144 17.33 4.51 31.50
N ASP A 145 16.65 5.23 30.61
CA ASP A 145 15.31 4.86 30.12
C ASP A 145 15.36 3.70 29.12
N VAL A 146 16.57 3.25 28.73
CA VAL A 146 16.81 2.08 27.89
C VAL A 146 17.42 0.96 28.75
N PRO A 147 16.58 0.03 29.27
CA PRO A 147 17.06 -1.09 30.07
C PRO A 147 18.02 -2.00 29.28
N ALA A 148 18.92 -2.67 29.99
CA ALA A 148 19.78 -3.70 29.41
C ALA A 148 18.94 -4.78 28.71
N GLU A 149 19.43 -5.26 27.55
CA GLU A 149 18.82 -6.37 26.80
C GLU A 149 17.33 -6.13 26.46
N THR A 150 16.94 -4.86 26.33
CA THR A 150 15.59 -4.46 25.91
C THR A 150 15.68 -3.45 24.78
N MET A 151 14.89 -3.70 23.74
CA MET A 151 14.76 -2.80 22.60
C MET A 151 13.66 -1.78 22.88
N VAL A 152 13.99 -0.49 22.73
CA VAL A 152 13.06 0.63 22.86
C VAL A 152 12.98 1.35 21.52
N GLY A 153 11.78 1.54 20.98
CA GLY A 153 11.58 2.35 19.76
C GLY A 153 11.84 3.82 20.05
N VAL A 154 12.63 4.48 19.19
CA VAL A 154 13.00 5.89 19.34
C VAL A 154 12.73 6.65 18.04
N PHE A 155 12.31 7.90 18.20
CA PHE A 155 11.87 8.76 17.10
C PHE A 155 12.50 10.16 17.25
N PRO A 156 12.64 10.93 16.16
CA PRO A 156 13.12 12.30 16.23
C PRO A 156 12.09 13.21 16.88
N GLU A 157 12.52 14.05 17.83
CA GLU A 157 11.67 15.06 18.47
C GLU A 157 10.96 15.93 17.41
N GLY A 158 9.66 16.13 17.58
CA GLY A 158 8.80 16.86 16.63
C GLY A 158 8.44 16.08 15.35
N ASN A 159 8.93 14.85 15.17
CA ASN A 159 8.74 14.04 13.97
C ASN A 159 8.44 12.56 14.30
N VAL A 160 7.61 12.32 15.32
CA VAL A 160 7.27 10.94 15.78
C VAL A 160 6.55 10.12 14.70
N ASP A 161 5.78 10.78 13.84
CA ASP A 161 5.03 10.14 12.74
C ASP A 161 5.85 9.97 11.45
N ALA A 162 7.13 10.33 11.44
CA ALA A 162 8.00 10.18 10.29
C ALA A 162 8.29 8.69 10.03
N GLY A 163 7.64 8.11 9.00
CA GLY A 163 7.72 6.68 8.71
C GLY A 163 9.07 6.19 8.16
N ASP A 164 9.93 7.08 7.71
CA ASP A 164 11.29 6.81 7.18
C ASP A 164 12.40 6.98 8.22
N ALA A 165 12.09 7.58 9.37
CA ALA A 165 13.04 7.91 10.42
C ALA A 165 13.04 7.01 11.68
N PRO A 166 12.13 6.04 11.90
CA PRO A 166 12.08 5.37 13.19
C PRO A 166 13.35 4.55 13.41
N ALA A 167 13.82 4.57 14.65
CA ALA A 167 14.98 3.85 15.13
C ALA A 167 14.62 2.99 16.36
N PHE A 168 15.55 2.19 16.81
CA PHE A 168 15.47 1.58 18.13
C PHE A 168 16.80 1.71 18.86
N ALA A 169 16.70 1.93 20.16
CA ALA A 169 17.80 1.90 21.10
C ALA A 169 17.83 0.55 21.83
N VAL A 170 19.02 0.00 22.03
CA VAL A 170 19.23 -1.17 22.86
C VAL A 170 20.58 -1.05 23.56
N ARG A 171 20.62 -1.50 24.82
CA ARG A 171 21.85 -1.58 25.60
C ARG A 171 22.36 -3.02 25.61
N LEU A 172 23.55 -3.20 25.03
CA LEU A 172 24.29 -4.46 24.93
C LEU A 172 25.59 -4.35 25.72
N ASP A 173 26.16 -5.47 26.15
CA ASP A 173 27.48 -5.47 26.79
C ASP A 173 28.58 -5.03 25.79
N PRO A 174 29.32 -3.93 26.07
CA PRO A 174 30.40 -3.45 25.22
C PRO A 174 31.47 -4.51 24.90
N GLY A 175 31.75 -5.43 25.83
CA GLY A 175 32.76 -6.48 25.68
C GLY A 175 32.37 -7.57 24.67
N ARG A 176 31.09 -7.64 24.28
CA ARG A 176 30.59 -8.65 23.33
C ARG A 176 30.61 -8.21 21.87
N PHE A 177 30.94 -6.95 21.57
CA PHE A 177 30.97 -6.48 20.18
C PHE A 177 32.15 -7.10 19.43
N SER A 178 31.85 -7.91 18.42
CA SER A 178 32.84 -8.36 17.42
C SER A 178 33.11 -7.29 16.36
N ARG A 179 32.12 -6.44 16.10
CA ARG A 179 32.24 -5.24 15.27
C ARG A 179 31.44 -4.12 15.93
N PRO A 180 32.05 -2.94 16.17
CA PRO A 180 31.34 -1.84 16.79
C PRO A 180 30.18 -1.35 15.90
N PRO A 181 29.10 -0.82 16.48
CA PRO A 181 28.03 -0.19 15.72
C PRO A 181 28.57 0.97 14.87
N ALA A 182 28.12 1.09 13.63
CA ALA A 182 28.59 2.14 12.72
C ALA A 182 28.32 3.57 13.24
N GLY A 183 27.21 3.76 13.97
CA GLY A 183 26.88 5.03 14.63
C GLY A 183 27.61 5.26 15.95
N GLY A 184 28.45 4.32 16.42
CA GLY A 184 29.03 4.37 17.75
C GLY A 184 28.06 3.90 18.84
N GLN A 185 28.49 4.05 20.10
CA GLN A 185 27.76 3.58 21.28
C GLN A 185 28.12 4.42 22.53
N LEU A 186 27.23 4.43 23.52
CA LEU A 186 27.39 5.09 24.83
C LEU A 186 27.27 4.05 25.95
N ASP A 187 28.41 3.51 26.39
CA ASP A 187 28.46 2.43 27.40
C ASP A 187 27.52 1.26 27.05
N GLY A 188 27.62 0.79 25.80
CA GLY A 188 26.85 -0.32 25.26
C GLY A 188 25.47 0.06 24.71
N LEU A 189 25.01 1.29 24.95
CA LEU A 189 23.81 1.83 24.31
C LEU A 189 24.11 2.17 22.86
N ALA A 190 23.44 1.48 21.94
CA ALA A 190 23.55 1.72 20.51
C ALA A 190 22.16 1.89 19.90
N VAL A 191 22.11 2.63 18.79
CA VAL A 191 20.87 2.95 18.09
C VAL A 191 21.02 2.58 16.62
N TRP A 192 20.01 1.90 16.08
CA TRP A 192 19.93 1.54 14.67
C TRP A 192 18.56 1.91 14.10
N SER A 193 18.49 2.01 12.78
CA SER A 193 17.20 2.15 12.09
C SER A 193 16.29 0.96 12.42
N LEU A 194 15.02 1.27 12.71
CA LEU A 194 13.97 0.28 12.90
C LEU A 194 13.52 -0.32 11.56
N LEU A 195 13.95 0.24 10.42
CA LEU A 195 13.49 -0.20 9.11
C LEU A 195 14.42 -1.26 8.52
N CYS A 196 13.85 -2.43 8.23
CA CYS A 196 14.57 -3.52 7.56
C CYS A 196 15.13 -3.07 6.22
N THR A 197 16.40 -3.38 5.97
CA THR A 197 17.09 -3.01 4.73
C THR A 197 16.65 -3.76 3.48
N HIS A 198 15.79 -4.78 3.62
CA HIS A 198 15.17 -5.47 2.50
C HIS A 198 14.05 -4.62 1.89
N ALA A 199 12.91 -4.55 2.58
CA ALA A 199 11.67 -3.94 2.08
C ALA A 199 11.06 -2.89 3.03
N GLY A 200 11.81 -2.44 4.05
CA GLY A 200 11.37 -1.35 4.95
C GLY A 200 10.45 -1.75 6.10
N CYS A 201 10.11 -3.04 6.26
CA CYS A 201 9.33 -3.49 7.42
C CYS A 201 10.04 -3.18 8.76
N PRO A 202 9.31 -2.81 9.83
CA PRO A 202 9.88 -2.63 11.16
C PRO A 202 10.53 -3.90 11.75
N VAL A 203 11.81 -3.83 12.13
CA VAL A 203 12.54 -4.91 12.83
C VAL A 203 12.25 -4.88 14.34
N ARG A 204 11.11 -5.43 14.76
CA ARG A 204 10.61 -5.27 16.15
C ARG A 204 10.82 -6.46 17.08
N LEU A 205 11.35 -7.57 16.59
CA LEU A 205 11.49 -8.79 17.39
C LEU A 205 12.92 -8.95 17.91
N TYR A 206 13.18 -8.46 19.12
CA TYR A 206 14.47 -8.62 19.78
C TYR A 206 14.57 -9.98 20.48
N LEU A 207 15.60 -10.76 20.11
CA LEU A 207 15.90 -12.04 20.72
C LEU A 207 16.85 -11.83 21.92
N LYS A 208 16.25 -11.63 23.10
CA LYS A 208 16.96 -11.33 24.36
C LYS A 208 18.13 -12.29 24.61
N GLY A 209 19.26 -11.76 25.07
CA GLY A 209 20.49 -12.52 25.36
C GLY A 209 21.34 -12.86 24.14
N THR A 210 20.76 -12.93 22.94
CA THR A 210 21.50 -13.28 21.72
C THR A 210 22.12 -12.08 21.01
N GLY A 211 21.68 -10.85 21.31
CA GLY A 211 22.09 -9.65 20.58
C GLY A 211 21.56 -9.62 19.14
N ARG A 212 20.43 -10.28 18.86
CA ARG A 212 19.85 -10.37 17.51
C ARG A 212 18.48 -9.73 17.44
N VAL A 213 18.16 -9.15 16.29
CA VAL A 213 16.82 -8.66 15.96
C VAL A 213 16.30 -9.31 14.69
N LEU A 214 15.01 -9.61 14.67
CA LEU A 214 14.30 -10.26 13.56
C LEU A 214 13.26 -9.32 12.94
N CYS A 215 13.23 -9.32 11.61
CA CYS A 215 12.16 -8.77 10.80
C CYS A 215 11.03 -9.80 10.66
N PRO A 216 9.79 -9.52 11.11
CA PRO A 216 8.70 -10.49 11.05
C PRO A 216 8.19 -10.77 9.63
N CYS A 217 8.44 -9.87 8.66
CA CYS A 217 7.87 -9.98 7.31
C CYS A 217 8.48 -11.15 6.51
N HIS A 218 9.81 -11.25 6.48
CA HIS A 218 10.53 -12.26 5.66
C HIS A 218 11.72 -12.84 6.44
N GLN A 219 11.67 -12.76 7.77
CA GLN A 219 12.61 -13.42 8.68
C GLN A 219 14.08 -12.98 8.54
N SER A 220 14.34 -11.81 7.97
CA SER A 220 15.68 -11.22 8.00
C SER A 220 16.13 -11.05 9.45
N SER A 221 17.23 -11.68 9.81
CA SER A 221 17.82 -11.62 11.15
C SER A 221 19.11 -10.81 11.11
N PHE A 222 19.30 -9.90 12.06
CA PHE A 222 20.47 -9.03 12.14
C PHE A 222 21.20 -9.27 13.45
N ASP A 223 22.53 -9.40 13.37
CA ASP A 223 23.41 -9.55 14.53
C ASP A 223 23.93 -8.18 14.98
N LEU A 224 23.39 -7.66 16.07
CA LEU A 224 23.72 -6.34 16.60
C LEU A 224 25.15 -6.29 17.17
N LEU A 225 25.68 -7.43 17.64
CA LEU A 225 27.06 -7.54 18.13
C LEU A 225 28.09 -7.53 16.99
N ALA A 226 27.64 -7.73 15.75
CA ALA A 226 28.44 -7.69 14.53
C ALA A 226 28.06 -6.50 13.63
N GLY A 227 27.74 -5.34 14.22
CA GLY A 227 27.39 -4.12 13.50
C GLY A 227 26.06 -4.21 12.75
N ALA A 228 25.08 -4.93 13.31
CA ALA A 228 23.76 -5.19 12.74
C ALA A 228 23.81 -5.83 11.34
N ARG A 229 24.81 -6.68 11.07
CA ARG A 229 24.92 -7.41 9.80
C ARG A 229 23.80 -8.44 9.67
N PRO A 230 23.16 -8.60 8.51
CA PRO A 230 22.22 -9.70 8.29
C PRO A 230 22.95 -11.05 8.39
N ILE A 231 22.31 -12.00 9.05
CA ILE A 231 22.80 -13.38 9.24
C ILE A 231 21.85 -14.45 8.71
N ALA A 232 20.60 -14.06 8.39
CA ALA A 232 19.59 -14.91 7.77
C ALA A 232 18.55 -14.03 7.04
N GLY A 233 17.78 -14.66 6.15
CA GLY A 233 16.73 -14.02 5.37
C GLY A 233 17.25 -13.17 4.20
N PRO A 234 16.36 -12.46 3.50
CA PRO A 234 16.69 -11.78 2.23
C PRO A 234 17.38 -10.41 2.37
N ALA A 235 17.55 -9.89 3.58
CA ALA A 235 18.25 -8.61 3.76
C ALA A 235 19.74 -8.76 3.43
N ALA A 236 20.22 -7.95 2.48
CA ALA A 236 21.62 -8.00 2.03
C ALA A 236 22.52 -6.92 2.67
N ARG A 237 21.96 -6.01 3.48
CA ARG A 237 22.68 -4.87 4.06
C ARG A 237 22.50 -4.78 5.58
N PRO A 238 23.52 -4.33 6.34
CA PRO A 238 23.37 -4.05 7.75
C PRO A 238 22.34 -2.95 8.03
N LEU A 239 21.73 -2.96 9.21
CA LEU A 239 20.91 -1.83 9.65
C LEU A 239 21.80 -0.58 9.83
N PRO A 240 21.41 0.59 9.29
CA PRO A 240 22.15 1.83 9.55
C PRO A 240 22.16 2.17 11.03
N GLY A 241 23.32 2.56 11.55
CA GLY A 241 23.43 3.07 12.92
C GLY A 241 23.04 4.55 12.97
N LEU A 242 22.54 5.02 14.12
CA LEU A 242 22.32 6.43 14.39
C LEU A 242 23.34 6.90 15.43
N PRO A 243 24.18 7.90 15.12
CA PRO A 243 25.14 8.39 16.08
C PRO A 243 24.47 9.25 17.14
N ILE A 244 24.79 8.99 18.40
CA ILE A 244 24.12 9.57 19.56
C ILE A 244 25.11 10.11 20.60
N GLU A 245 24.64 11.09 21.36
CA GLU A 245 25.34 11.66 22.52
C GLU A 245 24.36 11.91 23.67
N VAL A 246 24.90 12.20 24.86
CA VAL A 246 24.13 12.74 25.97
C VAL A 246 24.26 14.26 25.96
N GLY A 247 23.14 14.96 25.76
CA GLY A 247 23.10 16.41 25.80
C GLY A 247 23.39 16.96 27.21
N PRO A 248 23.64 18.28 27.33
CA PRO A 248 23.92 18.93 28.63
C PRO A 248 22.74 18.84 29.61
N ASP A 249 21.52 18.62 29.11
CA ASP A 249 20.29 18.40 29.87
C ASP A 249 20.09 16.94 30.32
N GLY A 250 21.03 16.05 29.98
CA GLY A 250 21.03 14.63 30.35
C GLY A 250 20.15 13.75 29.46
N PHE A 251 19.61 14.29 28.36
CA PHE A 251 18.79 13.54 27.39
C PHE A 251 19.61 13.08 26.19
N LEU A 252 19.19 11.98 25.59
CA LEU A 252 19.79 11.44 24.38
C LEU A 252 19.50 12.33 23.18
N ARG A 253 20.54 12.62 22.39
CA ARG A 253 20.47 13.41 21.16
C ARG A 253 21.22 12.69 20.04
N ALA A 254 20.76 12.86 18.81
CA ALA A 254 21.52 12.47 17.64
C ALA A 254 22.63 13.49 17.37
N THR A 255 23.81 13.03 16.95
CA THR A 255 24.92 13.91 16.51
C THR A 255 24.92 14.09 14.98
N GLY A 256 24.07 13.37 14.27
CA GLY A 256 23.91 13.40 12.82
C GLY A 256 22.77 12.49 12.37
N ASP A 257 22.63 12.32 11.05
CA ASP A 257 21.70 11.35 10.46
C ASP A 257 22.26 9.91 10.54
N PHE A 258 21.48 8.92 10.11
CA PHE A 258 21.91 7.54 9.99
C PHE A 258 23.18 7.41 9.14
N THR A 259 24.03 6.44 9.49
CA THR A 259 25.28 6.16 8.77
C THR A 259 25.08 5.73 7.31
N ALA A 260 23.84 5.39 6.93
CA ALA A 260 23.42 5.15 5.56
C ALA A 260 21.89 5.31 5.47
N PRO A 261 21.30 5.51 4.28
CA PRO A 261 19.86 5.69 4.17
C PRO A 261 19.09 4.51 4.82
N PRO A 262 18.09 4.76 5.67
CA PRO A 262 17.31 3.72 6.32
C PRO A 262 16.37 2.98 5.34
N GLY A 263 15.89 1.81 5.76
CA GLY A 263 14.89 1.05 5.01
C GLY A 263 15.38 0.43 3.69
N ALA A 264 14.43 0.23 2.77
CA ALA A 264 14.62 -0.51 1.53
C ALA A 264 15.66 0.14 0.59
N GLY A 265 16.27 -0.68 -0.26
CA GLY A 265 17.17 -0.18 -1.31
C GLY A 265 16.43 0.63 -2.36
N PHE A 266 17.14 1.55 -3.03
CA PHE A 266 16.63 2.28 -4.19
C PHE A 266 17.75 2.44 -5.23
N TRP A 267 17.36 2.62 -6.50
CA TRP A 267 18.27 2.54 -7.65
C TRP A 267 19.51 3.45 -7.58
N SER A 268 19.36 4.65 -7.04
CA SER A 268 20.47 5.62 -6.95
C SER A 268 21.20 5.57 -5.61
N ARG A 269 20.94 4.58 -4.75
CA ARG A 269 21.65 4.45 -3.47
C ARG A 269 23.15 4.19 -3.74
N PRO A 270 24.07 4.89 -3.05
CA PRO A 270 25.50 4.65 -3.16
C PRO A 270 25.90 3.27 -2.64
#